data_AF-Q7NLY4-F1
#
_entry.id   AF-Q7NLY4-F1
#
_cell.length_a   1.000
_cell.length_b   1.000
_cell.length_c   1.000
_cell.angle_alpha   90.00
_cell.angle_beta   90.00
_cell.angle_gamma   90.00
#
_symmetry.space_group_name_H-M   'P 1'
#
loop_
_entity.id
_entity.type
_entity.pdbx_description
1 polymer ?
#
loop_
_entity_poly.entity_id
_entity_poly.type
_entity_poly.pdbx_seq_one_letter_code
_entity_poly.pdbx_strand_id
1 'polypeptide(L)'
;MREVSIDMWGGFTKVVQQVFSKAVIVYDRFHGTRMVVEAVKKIAKQCGFRKCKEQACLLKNGVDLSIEEQEELETRLKSSWRLRKAYAYKEEFRSI
;
A
#
# COMPACT_ATOMS: atom_id res chain seq x y z
N MET A 1 -18.99 11.37 -21.09
CA MET A 1 -17.83 10.54 -20.72
C MET A 1 -18.38 9.31 -20.01
N ARG A 2 -17.98 8.08 -20.38
CA ARG A 2 -18.42 6.85 -19.68
C ARG A 2 -17.21 6.27 -18.97
N GLU A 3 -17.26 6.28 -17.65
CA GLU A 3 -16.20 5.78 -16.78
C GLU A 3 -16.64 4.44 -16.19
N VAL A 4 -15.70 3.53 -16.05
CA VAL A 4 -15.93 2.22 -15.44
C VAL A 4 -14.88 2.03 -14.35
N SER A 5 -15.35 1.90 -13.10
CA SER A 5 -14.51 1.50 -11.97
C SER A 5 -14.48 -0.01 -11.89
N ILE A 6 -13.29 -0.61 -11.91
CA ILE A 6 -13.10 -2.06 -12.00
C ILE A 6 -12.10 -2.51 -10.92
N ASP A 7 -12.36 -3.66 -10.33
CA ASP A 7 -11.37 -4.38 -9.51
C ASP A 7 -10.13 -4.70 -10.37
N MET A 8 -8.94 -4.64 -9.76
CA MET A 8 -7.64 -4.81 -10.45
C MET A 8 -7.36 -6.26 -10.91
N TRP A 9 -8.38 -7.09 -11.07
CA TRP A 9 -8.22 -8.42 -11.61
C TRP A 9 -7.93 -8.36 -13.11
N GLY A 10 -6.71 -8.78 -13.49
CA GLY A 10 -6.20 -8.64 -14.87
C GLY A 10 -7.00 -9.36 -15.96
N GLY A 11 -7.93 -10.25 -15.61
CA GLY A 11 -8.88 -10.84 -16.55
C GLY A 11 -9.96 -9.86 -17.01
N PHE A 12 -10.45 -9.01 -16.10
CA PHE A 12 -11.55 -8.08 -16.36
C PHE A 12 -11.11 -6.87 -17.19
N THR A 13 -9.89 -6.38 -16.96
CA THR A 13 -9.34 -5.23 -17.70
C THR A 13 -9.21 -5.52 -19.19
N LYS A 14 -8.80 -6.74 -19.57
CA LYS A 14 -8.71 -7.18 -20.96
C LYS A 14 -10.08 -7.20 -21.66
N VAL A 15 -11.11 -7.70 -20.98
CA VAL A 15 -12.47 -7.75 -21.53
C VAL A 15 -13.04 -6.34 -21.72
N VAL A 16 -12.83 -5.45 -20.76
CA VAL A 16 -13.32 -4.07 -20.87
C VAL A 16 -12.61 -3.29 -21.98
N GLN A 17 -11.30 -3.50 -22.19
CA GLN A 17 -10.60 -2.91 -23.34
C GLN A 17 -11.11 -3.41 -24.69
N GLN A 18 -11.53 -4.69 -24.76
CA GLN A 18 -12.10 -5.28 -25.97
C GLN A 18 -13.52 -4.75 -26.26
N VAL A 19 -14.35 -4.60 -25.24
CA VAL A 19 -15.77 -4.18 -25.40
C VAL A 19 -15.91 -2.65 -25.44
N PHE A 20 -15.05 -1.92 -24.73
CA PHE A 20 -15.10 -0.47 -24.61
C PHE A 20 -13.71 0.14 -24.88
N SER A 21 -13.28 0.09 -26.14
CA SER A 21 -11.96 0.58 -26.59
C SER A 21 -11.66 2.06 -26.30
N LYS A 22 -12.69 2.87 -26.01
CA LYS A 22 -12.58 4.29 -25.65
C LYS A 22 -12.84 4.59 -24.17
N ALA A 23 -13.05 3.58 -23.33
CA ALA A 23 -13.30 3.80 -21.91
C ALA A 23 -12.00 4.13 -21.16
N VAL A 24 -12.09 5.08 -20.24
CA VAL A 24 -11.04 5.34 -19.26
C VAL A 24 -11.20 4.30 -18.15
N ILE A 25 -10.18 3.45 -17.96
CA ILE A 25 -10.16 2.47 -16.88
C ILE A 25 -9.67 3.21 -15.63
N VAL A 26 -10.54 3.24 -14.62
CA VAL A 26 -10.21 3.79 -13.31
C VAL A 26 -10.17 2.62 -12.34
N TYR A 27 -9.03 2.47 -11.65
CA TYR A 27 -8.89 1.47 -10.60
C TYR A 27 -9.30 2.06 -9.25
N ASP A 28 -9.97 1.24 -8.46
CA ASP A 28 -10.34 1.60 -7.10
C ASP A 28 -9.09 1.77 -6.20
N ARG A 29 -8.99 2.92 -5.53
CA ARG A 29 -7.84 3.29 -4.68
C ARG A 29 -7.65 2.33 -3.50
N PHE A 30 -8.71 1.71 -2.98
CA PHE A 30 -8.61 0.77 -1.86
C PHE A 30 -7.87 -0.50 -2.26
N HIS A 31 -8.08 -0.98 -3.49
CA HIS A 31 -7.36 -2.15 -4.00
C HIS A 31 -5.86 -1.86 -4.16
N GLY A 32 -5.52 -0.67 -4.69
CA GLY A 32 -4.13 -0.21 -4.77
C GLY A 32 -3.48 -0.12 -3.39
N THR A 33 -4.18 0.50 -2.45
CA THR A 33 -3.72 0.66 -1.07
C THR A 33 -3.50 -0.70 -0.39
N ARG A 34 -4.40 -1.68 -0.62
CA ARG A 34 -4.26 -3.03 -0.05
C ARG A 34 -3.02 -3.75 -0.56
N MET A 35 -2.72 -3.66 -1.86
CA MET A 35 -1.52 -4.27 -2.44
C MET A 35 -0.23 -3.69 -1.85
N VAL A 36 -0.18 -2.37 -1.69
CA VAL A 36 0.98 -1.69 -1.09
C VAL A 36 1.14 -2.08 0.37
N VAL A 37 0.06 -2.13 1.14
CA VAL A 37 0.04 -2.61 2.53
C VAL A 37 0.55 -4.05 2.64
N GLU A 38 0.09 -4.95 1.77
CA GLU A 38 0.55 -6.35 1.75
C GLU A 38 2.05 -6.46 1.41
N ALA A 39 2.55 -5.64 0.48
CA ALA A 39 3.97 -5.59 0.15
C ALA A 39 4.83 -5.12 1.35
N VAL A 40 4.39 -4.08 2.06
CA VAL A 40 5.06 -3.61 3.29
C VAL A 40 5.05 -4.70 4.37
N LYS A 41 3.93 -5.41 4.58
CA LYS A 41 3.86 -6.56 5.51
C LYS A 41 4.86 -7.65 5.15
N LYS A 42 5.00 -7.97 3.85
CA LYS A 42 5.94 -8.98 3.38
C LYS A 42 7.38 -8.59 3.68
N ILE A 43 7.75 -7.33 3.45
CA ILE A 43 9.08 -6.79 3.76
C ILE A 43 9.31 -6.76 5.27
N ALA A 44 8.33 -6.31 6.07
CA ALA A 44 8.40 -6.33 7.53
C ALA A 44 8.66 -7.75 8.08
N LYS A 45 7.98 -8.76 7.52
CA LYS A 45 8.20 -10.17 7.87
C LYS A 45 9.62 -10.65 7.54
N GLN A 46 10.18 -10.20 6.41
CA GLN A 46 11.58 -10.49 6.04
C GLN A 46 12.58 -9.80 6.97
N CYS A 47 12.25 -8.62 7.49
CA CYS A 47 13.05 -7.89 8.47
C CYS A 47 12.90 -8.40 9.91
N GLY A 48 12.11 -9.46 10.15
CA GLY A 48 11.95 -10.09 11.47
C GLY A 48 10.66 -9.72 12.21
N PHE A 49 9.87 -8.76 11.71
CA PHE A 49 8.60 -8.36 12.32
C PHE A 49 7.47 -9.29 11.84
N ARG A 50 7.21 -10.35 12.60
CA ARG A 50 6.27 -11.41 12.19
C ARG A 50 4.88 -11.25 12.79
N LYS A 51 4.77 -10.60 13.95
CA LYS A 51 3.48 -10.45 14.66
C LYS A 51 2.71 -9.24 14.14
N CYS A 52 1.38 -9.32 14.12
CA CYS A 52 0.53 -8.20 13.73
C CYS A 52 0.77 -6.94 14.58
N LYS A 53 1.02 -7.08 15.89
CA LYS A 53 1.35 -5.94 16.78
C LYS A 53 2.66 -5.26 16.39
N GLU A 54 3.67 -6.03 15.98
CA GLU A 54 4.96 -5.52 15.51
C GLU A 54 4.87 -4.84 14.14
N GLN A 55 3.84 -5.18 13.36
CA GLN A 55 3.57 -4.54 12.07
C GLN A 55 2.64 -3.34 12.19
N ALA A 56 1.86 -3.21 13.26
CA ALA A 56 0.80 -2.21 13.40
C ALA A 56 1.29 -0.77 13.13
N CYS A 57 2.43 -0.37 13.73
CA CYS A 57 2.98 0.98 13.55
C CYS A 57 3.48 1.23 12.12
N LEU A 58 3.91 0.19 11.38
CA LEU A 58 4.30 0.30 9.96
C LEU A 58 3.08 0.47 9.04
N LEU A 59 1.91 0.03 9.50
CA LEU A 59 0.68 -0.04 8.72
C LEU A 59 -0.24 1.15 8.96
N LYS A 60 -0.22 1.74 10.15
CA LYS A 60 -0.88 3.02 10.44
C LYS A 60 -0.42 4.13 9.50
N ASN A 61 -1.31 5.07 9.20
CA ASN A 61 -0.92 6.25 8.43
C ASN A 61 -0.02 7.13 9.30
N GLY A 62 1.01 7.73 8.69
CA GLY A 62 1.94 8.59 9.44
C GLY A 62 1.26 9.73 10.22
N VAL A 63 0.12 10.22 9.72
CA VAL A 63 -0.70 11.30 10.31
C VAL A 63 -1.44 10.85 11.57
N ASP A 64 -1.73 9.55 11.69
CA ASP A 64 -2.51 8.97 12.80
C ASP A 64 -1.61 8.44 13.93
N LEU A 65 -0.28 8.60 13.82
CA LEU A 65 0.68 8.15 14.83
C LEU A 65 0.84 9.20 15.92
N SER A 66 0.79 8.76 17.19
CA SER A 66 1.23 9.59 18.30
C SER A 66 2.74 9.83 18.25
N ILE A 67 3.24 10.79 19.02
CA ILE A 67 4.69 11.07 19.14
C ILE A 67 5.46 9.80 19.56
N GLU A 68 4.94 9.06 20.52
CA GLU A 68 5.53 7.79 20.99
C GLU A 68 5.57 6.74 19.87
N GLU A 69 4.49 6.63 19.08
CA GLU A 69 4.44 5.69 17.96
C GLU A 69 5.37 6.11 16.80
N GLN A 70 5.61 7.41 16.62
CA GLN A 70 6.57 7.93 15.64
C GLN A 70 8.02 7.59 16.03
N GLU A 71 8.37 7.74 17.31
CA GLU A 71 9.70 7.37 17.80
C GLU A 71 9.94 5.85 17.71
N GLU A 72 8.94 5.06 18.05
CA GLU A 72 8.99 3.61 17.89
C GLU A 72 9.11 3.20 16.41
N LEU A 73 8.35 3.85 15.53
CA LEU A 73 8.43 3.64 14.09
C LEU A 73 9.83 3.95 13.57
N GLU A 74 10.40 5.11 13.88
CA GLU A 74 11.75 5.48 13.44
C GLU A 74 12.81 4.50 13.95
N THR A 75 12.69 4.05 15.20
CA THR A 75 13.56 3.00 15.77
C THR A 75 13.48 1.70 14.96
N ARG A 76 12.26 1.29 14.57
CA ARG A 76 12.06 0.10 13.72
C ARG A 76 12.58 0.31 12.30
N LEU A 77 12.41 1.49 11.71
CA LEU A 77 12.89 1.80 10.35
C LEU A 77 14.42 1.87 10.28
N LYS A 78 15.10 2.27 11.37
CA LYS A 78 16.57 2.23 11.46
C LYS A 78 17.15 0.81 11.33
N SER A 79 16.38 -0.22 11.65
CA SER A 79 16.84 -1.62 11.55
C SER A 79 17.07 -2.08 10.10
N SER A 80 16.39 -1.48 9.12
CA SER A 80 16.50 -1.89 7.71
C SER A 80 16.17 -0.76 6.75
N TRP A 81 17.14 -0.43 5.88
CA TRP A 81 16.95 0.52 4.80
C TRP A 81 15.82 0.11 3.84
N ARG A 82 15.63 -1.21 3.62
CA ARG A 82 14.56 -1.74 2.77
C ARG A 82 13.19 -1.44 3.36
N LEU A 83 13.05 -1.63 4.67
CA LEU A 83 11.81 -1.35 5.38
C LEU A 83 11.50 0.15 5.38
N ARG A 84 12.51 0.99 5.59
CA ARG A 84 12.39 2.46 5.48
C ARG A 84 11.86 2.89 4.12
N LYS A 85 12.46 2.36 3.05
CA LYS A 85 12.06 2.68 1.68
C LYS A 85 10.65 2.18 1.35
N ALA A 86 10.28 0.98 1.82
CA ALA A 86 8.93 0.45 1.65
C ALA A 86 7.86 1.29 2.37
N TYR A 87 8.15 1.76 3.57
CA TYR A 87 7.26 2.66 4.30
C TYR A 87 7.09 4.01 3.60
N ALA A 88 8.18 4.60 3.09
CA ALA A 88 8.12 5.84 2.33
C ALA A 88 7.23 5.71 1.07
N TYR A 89 7.38 4.62 0.31
CA TYR A 89 6.52 4.33 -0.84
C TYR A 89 5.05 4.13 -0.46
N LYS A 90 4.76 3.59 0.73
CA LYS A 90 3.39 3.49 1.24
C LYS A 90 2.76 4.86 1.43
N GLU A 91 3.48 5.78 2.06
CA GLU A 91 2.99 7.14 2.32
C GLU A 91 2.89 7.97 1.04
N GLU A 92 3.84 7.81 0.10
CA GLU A 92 3.79 8.43 -1.22
C GLU A 92 2.56 7.95 -2.00
N PHE A 93 2.31 6.63 -2.06
CA PHE A 93 1.14 6.09 -2.74
C PHE A 93 -0.19 6.57 -2.13
N ARG A 94 -0.24 6.80 -0.81
CA ARG A 94 -1.41 7.35 -0.13
C ARG A 94 -1.69 8.81 -0.53
N SER A 95 -0.65 9.56 -0.91
CA SER A 95 -0.77 10.97 -1.29
C SER A 95 -1.30 11.21 -2.71
N ILE A 96 -1.52 10.13 -3.48
CA ILE A 96 -2.07 10.12 -4.86
C ILE A 96 -3.59 9.93 -4.84
#